data_AF-A0A2K4WLR8-F1
#
_entry.id   AF-A0A2K4WLR8-F1
#
_cell.length_a   1.000
_cell.length_b   1.000
_cell.length_c   1.000
_cell.angle_alpha   90.00
_cell.angle_beta   90.00
_cell.angle_gamma   90.00
#
_symmetry.space_group_name_H-M   'P 1'
#
loop_
_entity.id
_entity.type
_entity.pdbx_description
1 polymer ?
#
loop_
_entity_poly.entity_id
_entity_poly.type
_entity_poly.pdbx_seq_one_letter_code
_entity_poly.pdbx_strand_id
1 'polypeptide(L)'
;MQLTNETMAKHAFLKGMYQDEYFPDAVVKMCEDVLVNLCHEIEQQKPSGLTALYALTHKATEQINDLEEVFEENGSEIETFARETIGEDFIRIADAYGFPDADIEELIAPREW
;
A
#
# COMPACT_ATOMS: atom_id res chain seq x y z
N MET A 1 9.51 -8.33 -11.20
CA MET A 1 8.65 -8.77 -12.33
C MET A 1 7.80 -7.58 -12.73
N GLN A 2 7.23 -7.54 -13.93
CA GLN A 2 6.29 -6.47 -14.30
C GLN A 2 4.87 -6.88 -13.89
N LEU A 3 4.06 -5.95 -13.38
CA LEU A 3 2.65 -6.20 -13.08
C LEU A 3 1.88 -6.52 -14.37
N THR A 4 1.02 -7.52 -14.31
CA THR A 4 0.17 -7.92 -15.44
C THR A 4 -1.10 -7.08 -15.53
N ASN A 5 -1.57 -6.52 -14.41
CA ASN A 5 -2.65 -5.56 -14.39
C ASN A 5 -2.18 -4.22 -14.98
N GLU A 6 -2.68 -3.85 -16.17
CA GLU A 6 -2.25 -2.63 -16.86
C GLU A 6 -2.56 -1.34 -16.08
N THR A 7 -3.63 -1.34 -15.28
CA THR A 7 -3.99 -0.20 -14.44
C THR A 7 -2.92 -0.01 -13.38
N MET A 8 -2.57 -1.06 -12.64
CA MET A 8 -1.56 -0.98 -11.59
C MET A 8 -0.15 -0.81 -12.14
N ALA A 9 0.15 -1.36 -13.32
CA ALA A 9 1.44 -1.18 -13.98
C ALA A 9 1.73 0.28 -14.41
N LYS A 10 0.69 1.11 -14.55
CA LYS A 10 0.78 2.54 -14.91
C LYS A 10 0.44 3.47 -13.74
N HIS A 11 0.08 2.91 -12.59
CA HIS A 11 -0.32 3.67 -11.42
C HIS A 11 0.90 4.34 -10.78
N ALA A 12 0.73 5.59 -10.37
CA ALA A 12 1.76 6.33 -9.64
C ALA A 12 1.46 6.21 -8.14
N PHE A 13 2.04 5.19 -7.52
CA PHE A 13 1.92 4.95 -6.08
C PHE A 13 2.51 6.09 -5.26
N LEU A 14 1.92 6.33 -4.09
CA LEU A 14 2.37 7.27 -3.07
C LEU A 14 2.67 8.66 -3.62
N LYS A 15 1.94 9.08 -4.67
CA LYS A 15 2.21 10.33 -5.38
C LYS A 15 2.24 11.54 -4.46
N GLY A 16 1.35 11.59 -3.47
CA GLY A 16 1.31 12.66 -2.47
C GLY A 16 2.62 12.75 -1.68
N MET A 17 3.11 11.61 -1.18
CA MET A 17 4.34 11.52 -0.40
C MET A 17 5.58 11.87 -1.24
N TYR A 18 5.67 11.40 -2.49
CA TYR A 18 6.77 11.76 -3.40
C TYR A 18 6.80 13.25 -3.79
N GLN A 19 5.72 13.99 -3.58
CA GLN A 19 5.62 15.41 -3.92
C GLN A 19 5.92 16.32 -2.74
N ASP A 20 6.13 15.76 -1.54
CA ASP A 20 6.36 16.51 -0.31
C ASP A 20 7.75 16.16 0.25
N GLU A 21 8.60 17.19 0.40
CA GLU A 21 9.98 17.06 0.88
C GLU A 21 10.08 16.55 2.32
N TYR A 22 8.96 16.54 3.07
CA TYR A 22 8.90 15.90 4.38
C TYR A 22 9.17 14.40 4.31
N PHE A 23 8.75 13.72 3.23
CA PHE A 23 8.92 12.28 3.09
C PHE A 23 10.19 11.94 2.29
N PRO A 24 11.17 11.24 2.87
CA PRO A 24 12.39 10.89 2.16
C PRO A 24 12.10 9.87 1.05
N ASP A 25 12.42 10.21 -0.21
CA ASP A 25 12.19 9.36 -1.40
C ASP A 25 12.61 7.89 -1.21
N ALA A 26 13.72 7.65 -0.51
CA ALA A 26 14.24 6.31 -0.26
C ALA A 26 13.30 5.49 0.63
N VAL A 27 12.70 6.11 1.65
CA VAL A 27 11.78 5.44 2.59
C VAL A 27 10.40 5.30 1.95
N VAL A 28 9.93 6.34 1.23
CA VAL A 28 8.71 6.25 0.41
C VAL A 28 8.81 5.09 -0.59
N LYS A 29 9.99 4.89 -1.19
CA LYS A 29 10.21 3.77 -2.13
C LYS A 29 10.09 2.40 -1.46
N MET A 30 10.49 2.25 -0.21
CA MET A 30 10.31 1.00 0.53
C MET A 30 8.82 0.71 0.76
N CYS A 31 8.03 1.74 1.07
CA CYS A 31 6.57 1.62 1.18
C CYS A 31 5.92 1.29 -0.17
N GLU A 32 6.35 1.94 -1.26
CA GLU A 32 5.91 1.62 -2.63
C GLU A 32 6.20 0.15 -2.97
N ASP A 33 7.39 -0.35 -2.64
CA ASP A 33 7.77 -1.73 -2.91
C ASP A 33 6.85 -2.73 -2.20
N VAL A 34 6.37 -2.41 -1.00
CA VAL A 34 5.35 -3.22 -0.30
C VAL A 34 4.04 -3.25 -1.08
N LEU A 35 3.54 -2.10 -1.55
CA LEU A 35 2.30 -2.00 -2.33
C LEU A 35 2.39 -2.70 -3.70
N VAL A 36 3.54 -2.58 -4.37
CA VAL A 36 3.81 -3.29 -5.63
C VAL A 36 3.90 -4.80 -5.40
N ASN A 37 4.52 -5.24 -4.29
CA ASN A 37 4.56 -6.65 -3.93
C ASN A 37 3.17 -7.20 -3.60
N LEU A 38 2.31 -6.43 -2.92
CA LEU A 38 0.91 -6.78 -2.71
C LEU A 38 0.19 -7.04 -4.04
N CYS A 39 0.38 -6.17 -5.04
CA CYS A 39 -0.17 -6.37 -6.38
C CYS A 39 0.31 -7.70 -7.01
N HIS A 40 1.61 -8.02 -6.89
CA HIS A 40 2.14 -9.30 -7.34
C HIS A 40 1.54 -10.50 -6.60
N GLU A 41 1.35 -10.42 -5.29
CA GLU A 41 0.72 -11.48 -4.51
C GLU A 41 -0.73 -11.70 -4.92
N ILE A 42 -1.50 -10.64 -5.17
CA ILE A 42 -2.88 -10.73 -5.67
C ILE A 42 -2.91 -11.39 -7.07
N GLU A 43 -2.01 -10.99 -7.97
CA GLU A 43 -1.93 -11.58 -9.32
C GLU A 43 -1.57 -13.07 -9.30
N GLN A 44 -0.67 -13.47 -8.39
CA GLN A 44 -0.23 -14.84 -8.25
C GLN A 44 -1.30 -15.71 -7.58
N GLN A 45 -1.89 -15.24 -6.47
CA GLN A 45 -2.79 -16.03 -5.64
C GLN A 45 -4.25 -15.97 -6.10
N LYS A 46 -4.64 -14.90 -6.81
CA LYS A 46 -6.00 -14.67 -7.34
C LYS A 46 -7.07 -14.91 -6.26
N PRO A 47 -7.12 -14.06 -5.21
CA PRO A 47 -8.02 -14.23 -4.08
C PRO A 47 -9.48 -14.36 -4.56
N SER A 48 -10.23 -15.30 -3.98
CA SER A 48 -11.60 -15.60 -4.42
C SER A 48 -12.68 -14.71 -3.79
N GLY A 49 -12.30 -13.75 -2.94
CA GLY A 49 -13.22 -12.92 -2.17
C GLY A 49 -12.50 -12.00 -1.17
N LEU A 50 -13.26 -11.14 -0.50
CA LEU A 50 -12.74 -10.11 0.41
C LEU A 50 -11.89 -10.69 1.55
N THR A 51 -12.30 -11.79 2.18
CA THR A 51 -11.49 -12.41 3.25
C THR A 51 -10.09 -12.81 2.78
N ALA A 52 -9.97 -13.34 1.56
CA ALA A 52 -8.67 -13.72 1.00
C ALA A 52 -7.86 -12.50 0.57
N LEU A 53 -8.52 -11.45 0.07
CA LEU A 53 -7.88 -10.16 -0.22
C LEU A 53 -7.34 -9.52 1.07
N TYR A 54 -8.14 -9.46 2.13
CA TYR A 54 -7.77 -8.85 3.40
C TYR A 54 -6.56 -9.54 4.04
N ALA A 55 -6.47 -10.87 3.94
CA ALA A 55 -5.27 -11.57 4.41
C ALA A 55 -3.97 -11.09 3.71
N LEU A 56 -4.04 -10.73 2.42
CA LEU A 56 -2.91 -10.19 1.68
C LEU A 56 -2.65 -8.72 2.05
N THR A 57 -3.70 -7.91 2.16
CA THR A 57 -3.54 -6.49 2.50
C THR A 57 -3.10 -6.28 3.95
N HIS A 58 -3.50 -7.16 4.87
CA HIS A 58 -3.05 -7.18 6.26
C HIS A 58 -1.55 -7.44 6.34
N LYS A 59 -1.05 -8.44 5.61
CA LYS A 59 0.39 -8.70 5.52
C LYS A 59 1.16 -7.48 4.99
N ALA A 60 0.65 -6.82 3.96
CA ALA A 60 1.26 -5.59 3.44
C ALA A 60 1.21 -4.45 4.46
N THR A 61 0.12 -4.32 5.21
CA THR A 61 -0.04 -3.31 6.26
C THR A 61 0.95 -3.53 7.40
N GLU A 62 1.13 -4.78 7.85
CA GLU A 62 2.14 -5.14 8.87
C GLU A 62 3.55 -4.80 8.39
N GLN A 63 3.88 -5.05 7.11
CA GLN A 63 5.16 -4.65 6.53
C GLN A 63 5.35 -3.13 6.50
N ILE A 64 4.27 -2.35 6.37
CA ILE A 64 4.32 -0.89 6.44
C ILE A 64 4.48 -0.42 7.89
N ASN A 65 3.89 -1.10 8.88
CA ASN A 65 4.13 -0.80 10.29
C ASN A 65 5.62 -0.89 10.64
N ASP A 66 6.33 -1.89 10.10
CA ASP A 66 7.79 -2.04 10.27
C ASP A 66 8.60 -0.87 9.66
N LEU A 67 7.99 -0.05 8.78
CA LEU A 67 8.64 1.12 8.19
C LEU A 67 8.51 2.39 9.03
N GLU A 68 7.66 2.42 10.07
CA GLU A 68 7.48 3.60 10.93
C GLU A 68 8.82 4.07 11.52
N GLU A 69 9.57 3.15 12.14
CA GLU A 69 10.89 3.43 12.71
C GLU A 69 11.86 3.95 11.64
N VAL A 70 11.77 3.44 10.41
CA VAL A 70 12.62 3.90 9.30
C VAL A 70 12.25 5.33 8.87
N PHE A 71 10.96 5.69 8.87
CA PHE A 71 10.56 7.08 8.65
C PHE A 71 11.11 7.99 9.75
N GLU A 72 10.96 7.59 11.03
CA GLU A 72 11.44 8.36 12.19
C GLU A 72 12.96 8.58 12.15
N GLU A 73 13.74 7.53 11.87
CA GLU A 73 15.20 7.60 11.72
C GLU A 73 15.65 8.56 10.60
N ASN A 74 14.78 8.80 9.61
CA ASN A 74 15.03 9.72 8.51
C ASN A 74 14.30 11.06 8.66
N GLY A 75 13.80 11.38 9.86
CA GLY A 75 13.21 12.68 10.19
C GLY A 75 11.80 12.90 9.63
N SER A 76 11.07 11.82 9.38
CA SER A 76 9.70 11.79 8.89
C SER A 76 8.83 10.86 9.75
N GLU A 77 7.54 10.74 9.46
CA GLU A 77 6.59 9.88 10.19
C GLU A 77 5.50 9.42 9.21
N ILE A 78 4.81 8.30 9.48
CA ILE A 78 3.55 7.99 8.80
C ILE A 78 2.42 8.81 9.47
N GLU A 79 2.48 10.13 9.30
CA GLU A 79 1.48 11.06 9.80
C GLU A 79 0.19 11.05 8.95
N THR A 80 -0.84 11.80 9.34
CA THR A 80 -2.17 11.78 8.73
C THR A 80 -2.19 11.82 7.20
N PHE A 81 -1.40 12.67 6.56
CA PHE A 81 -1.35 12.76 5.10
C PHE A 81 -0.68 11.52 4.45
N ALA A 82 0.36 10.94 5.06
CA ALA A 82 0.90 9.65 4.65
C ALA A 82 -0.15 8.52 4.78
N ARG A 83 -0.90 8.49 5.89
CA ARG A 83 -1.96 7.49 6.14
C ARG A 83 -3.05 7.54 5.08
N GLU A 84 -3.51 8.74 4.75
CA GLU A 84 -4.50 8.97 3.69
C GLU A 84 -3.94 8.52 2.33
N THR A 85 -2.71 8.91 2.01
CA THR A 85 -2.05 8.54 0.75
C THR A 85 -1.89 7.02 0.60
N ILE A 86 -1.44 6.33 1.64
CA ILE A 86 -1.29 4.87 1.65
C ILE A 86 -2.67 4.19 1.52
N GLY A 87 -3.67 4.67 2.28
CA GLY A 87 -5.02 4.12 2.23
C GLY A 87 -5.69 4.25 0.86
N GLU A 88 -5.49 5.39 0.18
CA GLU A 88 -5.96 5.61 -1.20
C GLU A 88 -5.37 4.57 -2.16
N ASP A 89 -4.08 4.23 -2.01
CA ASP A 89 -3.44 3.20 -2.83
C ASP A 89 -4.00 1.80 -2.53
N PHE A 90 -4.27 1.44 -1.27
CA PHE A 90 -4.94 0.18 -0.93
C PHE A 90 -6.32 0.06 -1.60
N ILE A 91 -7.13 1.12 -1.58
CA ILE A 91 -8.43 1.14 -2.28
C ILE A 91 -8.24 1.00 -3.78
N ARG A 92 -7.26 1.73 -4.35
CA ARG A 92 -6.97 1.66 -5.78
C ARG A 92 -6.59 0.26 -6.23
N ILE A 93 -5.76 -0.42 -5.45
CA ILE A 93 -5.35 -1.81 -5.66
C ILE A 93 -6.58 -2.72 -5.61
N ALA A 94 -7.39 -2.64 -4.55
CA ALA A 94 -8.58 -3.48 -4.39
C ALA A 94 -9.54 -3.34 -5.59
N ASP A 95 -9.86 -2.10 -5.97
CA ASP A 95 -10.69 -1.79 -7.15
C ASP A 95 -10.10 -2.38 -8.44
N ALA A 96 -8.80 -2.16 -8.68
CA ALA A 96 -8.13 -2.63 -9.90
C ALA A 96 -8.12 -4.15 -10.05
N TYR A 97 -8.18 -4.89 -8.94
CA TYR A 97 -8.24 -6.35 -8.91
C TYR A 97 -9.66 -6.92 -8.74
N GLY A 98 -10.70 -6.08 -8.85
CA GLY A 98 -12.09 -6.51 -8.92
C GLY A 98 -12.82 -6.56 -7.57
N PHE A 99 -12.35 -5.82 -6.58
CA PHE A 99 -12.97 -5.70 -5.25
C PHE A 99 -13.39 -4.25 -4.96
N PRO A 100 -14.33 -3.66 -5.74
CA PRO A 100 -14.75 -2.27 -5.58
C PRO A 100 -15.50 -2.00 -4.27
N ASP A 101 -16.05 -3.05 -3.65
CA ASP A 101 -16.79 -2.97 -2.39
C ASP A 101 -15.91 -3.27 -1.15
N ALA A 102 -14.59 -3.33 -1.32
CA ALA A 102 -13.67 -3.51 -0.19
C ALA A 102 -13.71 -2.29 0.74
N ASP A 103 -13.78 -2.55 2.04
CA ASP A 103 -13.77 -1.50 3.07
C ASP A 103 -12.31 -1.11 3.35
N ILE A 104 -12.01 0.20 3.31
CA ILE A 104 -10.67 0.70 3.65
C ILE A 104 -10.28 0.29 5.07
N GLU A 105 -11.17 0.40 6.04
CA GLU A 105 -10.86 0.07 7.43
C GLU A 105 -10.49 -1.41 7.60
N GLU A 106 -11.05 -2.28 6.76
CA GLU A 106 -10.70 -3.69 6.72
C GLU A 106 -9.43 -3.96 5.93
N LEU A 107 -9.18 -3.25 4.81
CA LEU A 107 -7.97 -3.41 4.00
C LEU A 107 -6.70 -3.15 4.82
N ILE A 108 -6.72 -2.13 5.66
CA ILE A 108 -5.59 -1.70 6.51
C ILE A 108 -5.85 -1.92 8.01
N ALA A 109 -6.67 -2.92 8.35
CA ALA A 109 -7.07 -3.17 9.74
C ALA A 109 -5.92 -3.32 10.76
N PRO A 110 -4.77 -3.97 10.44
CA PRO A 110 -3.68 -4.13 11.42
C PRO A 110 -2.72 -2.94 11.44
N ARG A 111 -3.08 -1.78 10.88
CA ARG A 111 -2.22 -0.59 10.91
C ARG A 111 -1.95 -0.14 12.34
N GLU A 112 -0.70 0.19 12.62
CA GLU A 112 -0.27 0.76 13.91
C GLU A 112 0.13 2.24 13.79
N TRP A 113 0.17 2.77 12.56
CA TRP A 113 0.38 4.17 12.24
C TRP A 113 -0.89 4.99 12.49
#